data_AF-A0A9W7CRK8-F1
#
_entry.id   AF-A0A9W7CRK8-F1
#
_cell.length_a   1.000
_cell.length_b   1.000
_cell.length_c   1.000
_cell.angle_alpha   90.00
_cell.angle_beta   90.00
_cell.angle_gamma   90.00
#
_symmetry.space_group_name_H-M   'P 1'
#
loop_
_entity.id
_entity.type
_entity.pdbx_description
1 polymer ?
#
loop_
_entity_poly.entity_id
_entity_poly.type
_entity_poly.pdbx_seq_one_letter_code
_entity_poly.pdbx_strand_id
1 'polypeptide(L)'
;MFIRPKIGIDTSTQIEESDGLFNFDVEVKPLLNVLVNKTLAQALVEVKEEQEMQMVHRQHEVLKAEKFDARQAERDLEEKAKEANRRKELIKKKKAEKQVRDQIMRRKLFAWQFARPLVSQAIDQATATLEKKGVFYDPMLRNLATWLSNDVYQAADDTIRLRSLSVDLLDGILFSYAADFIGHYVLMLVCLLTLLQISYSMDYVGKLCSHNYFQMKARLWSGYSFGILSCFLFQRMPQRERSPLQSAS
;
A
#
# COMPACT_ATOMS: atom_id res chain seq x y z
N MET A 1 -122.71 78.56 -22.46
CA MET A 1 -121.57 79.09 -23.24
C MET A 1 -122.03 79.24 -24.68
N PHE A 2 -122.12 80.46 -25.21
CA PHE A 2 -122.60 80.72 -26.57
C PHE A 2 -121.39 81.01 -27.48
N ILE A 3 -121.29 80.33 -28.62
CA ILE A 3 -120.20 80.50 -29.59
C ILE A 3 -120.74 81.32 -30.77
N ARG A 4 -120.02 82.39 -31.15
CA ARG A 4 -120.41 83.26 -32.27
C ARG A 4 -120.16 82.56 -33.61
N PRO A 5 -121.08 82.63 -34.59
CA PRO A 5 -120.82 82.12 -35.94
C PRO A 5 -119.68 82.89 -36.59
N LYS A 6 -118.85 82.19 -37.38
CA LYS A 6 -117.73 82.79 -38.12
C LYS A 6 -118.27 83.80 -39.13
N ILE A 7 -117.67 85.00 -39.17
CA ILE A 7 -118.01 86.06 -40.13
C ILE A 7 -116.72 86.45 -40.87
N GLY A 8 -116.67 86.14 -42.16
CA GLY A 8 -115.54 86.31 -43.07
C GLY A 8 -115.72 85.40 -44.30
N ILE A 9 -115.18 85.78 -45.45
CA ILE A 9 -115.20 84.94 -46.66
C ILE A 9 -114.01 83.99 -46.58
N ASP A 10 -114.28 82.69 -46.55
CA ASP A 10 -113.24 81.68 -46.57
C ASP A 10 -112.72 81.50 -47.98
N THR A 11 -111.47 81.93 -48.21
CA THR A 11 -110.77 81.72 -49.47
C THR A 11 -109.70 80.65 -49.27
N SER A 12 -109.80 79.55 -50.00
CA SER A 12 -108.75 78.54 -50.09
C SER A 12 -108.03 78.70 -51.43
N THR A 13 -106.72 78.90 -51.38
CA THR A 13 -105.85 78.85 -52.55
C THR A 13 -105.16 77.50 -52.58
N GLN A 14 -105.27 76.78 -53.70
CA GLN A 14 -104.58 75.52 -53.95
C GLN A 14 -103.67 75.67 -55.17
N ILE A 15 -102.51 75.03 -55.13
CA ILE A 15 -101.58 74.97 -56.26
C ILE A 15 -101.98 73.76 -57.11
N GLU A 16 -102.16 73.98 -58.40
CA GLU A 16 -102.55 72.93 -59.36
C GLU A 16 -101.30 72.28 -59.97
N GLU A 17 -101.43 71.02 -60.40
CA GLU A 17 -100.32 70.27 -61.00
C GLU A 17 -99.81 70.92 -62.31
N SER A 18 -100.65 71.74 -62.95
CA SER A 18 -100.31 72.54 -64.14
C SER A 18 -99.51 73.82 -63.87
N ASP A 19 -99.32 74.24 -62.61
CA ASP A 19 -98.58 75.46 -62.27
C ASP A 19 -97.06 75.35 -62.48
N GLY A 20 -96.54 74.15 -62.78
CA GLY A 20 -95.13 73.96 -63.14
C GLY A 20 -94.15 74.34 -62.03
N LEU A 21 -94.57 74.25 -60.76
CA LEU A 21 -93.81 74.73 -59.60
C LEU A 21 -92.52 73.93 -59.35
N PHE A 22 -92.43 72.70 -59.86
CA PHE A 22 -91.25 71.85 -59.76
C PHE A 22 -90.38 71.97 -61.02
N ASN A 23 -89.17 72.49 -60.86
CA ASN A 23 -88.16 72.51 -61.92
C ASN A 23 -87.09 71.45 -61.66
N PHE A 24 -87.16 70.34 -62.39
CA PHE A 24 -86.22 69.23 -62.24
C PHE A 24 -84.75 69.65 -62.38
N ASP A 25 -84.43 70.54 -63.31
CA ASP A 25 -83.06 70.98 -63.58
C ASP A 25 -82.46 71.79 -62.43
N VAL A 26 -83.30 72.38 -61.56
CA VAL A 26 -82.86 73.10 -60.37
C VAL A 26 -82.78 72.14 -59.18
N GLU A 27 -83.82 71.34 -58.98
CA GLU A 27 -83.97 70.49 -57.80
C GLU A 27 -83.07 69.25 -57.82
N VAL A 28 -82.63 68.79 -58.99
CA VAL A 28 -81.67 67.66 -59.09
C VAL A 28 -80.24 68.05 -58.73
N LYS A 29 -79.88 69.34 -58.83
CA LYS A 29 -78.50 69.82 -58.65
C LYS A 29 -77.92 69.51 -57.27
N PRO A 30 -78.63 69.72 -56.13
CA PRO A 30 -78.12 69.38 -54.82
C PRO A 30 -77.87 67.87 -54.66
N LEU A 31 -78.78 67.04 -55.18
CA LEU A 31 -78.64 65.59 -55.14
C LEU A 31 -77.42 65.13 -55.94
N LEU A 32 -77.28 65.62 -57.17
CA LEU A 32 -76.17 65.27 -58.04
C LEU A 32 -74.83 65.73 -57.44
N ASN A 33 -74.79 66.92 -56.84
CA ASN A 33 -73.59 67.44 -56.21
C ASN A 33 -73.15 66.55 -55.02
N VAL A 34 -74.09 66.12 -54.18
CA VAL A 34 -73.78 65.21 -53.08
C VAL A 34 -73.30 63.85 -53.60
N LEU A 35 -73.96 63.29 -54.61
CA LEU A 35 -73.58 62.00 -55.18
C LEU A 35 -72.17 62.05 -55.80
N VAL A 36 -71.91 63.03 -56.66
CA VAL A 36 -70.62 63.18 -57.35
C VAL A 36 -69.50 63.47 -56.35
N ASN A 37 -69.72 64.36 -55.38
CA ASN A 37 -68.68 64.68 -54.39
C ASN A 37 -68.37 63.49 -53.48
N LYS A 38 -69.40 62.74 -53.04
CA LYS A 38 -69.19 61.56 -52.20
C LYS A 38 -68.48 60.45 -52.96
N THR A 39 -68.88 60.17 -54.20
CA THR A 39 -68.23 59.11 -54.99
C THR A 39 -66.78 59.47 -55.33
N LEU A 40 -66.50 60.73 -55.70
CA LEU A 40 -65.12 61.17 -55.94
C LEU A 40 -64.28 61.15 -54.66
N ALA A 41 -64.81 61.66 -53.54
CA ALA A 41 -64.08 61.65 -52.27
C ALA A 41 -63.78 60.23 -51.80
N GLN A 42 -64.76 59.33 -51.90
CA GLN A 42 -64.60 57.93 -51.55
C GLN A 42 -63.56 57.24 -52.45
N ALA A 43 -63.67 57.40 -53.78
CA ALA A 43 -62.71 56.82 -54.72
C ALA A 43 -61.27 57.30 -54.47
N LEU A 44 -61.08 58.59 -54.14
CA LEU A 44 -59.76 59.14 -53.82
C LEU A 44 -59.17 58.56 -52.54
N VAL A 45 -60.00 58.33 -51.52
CA VAL A 45 -59.56 57.71 -50.26
C VAL A 45 -59.19 56.25 -50.50
N GLU A 46 -60.04 55.49 -51.19
CA GLU A 46 -59.79 54.07 -51.49
C GLU A 46 -58.48 53.86 -52.26
N VAL A 47 -58.25 54.65 -53.32
CA VAL A 47 -57.00 54.55 -54.11
C VAL A 47 -55.78 54.88 -53.25
N LYS A 48 -55.88 55.87 -52.36
CA LYS A 48 -54.77 56.24 -51.47
C LYS A 48 -54.50 55.13 -50.45
N GLU A 49 -55.54 54.57 -49.84
CA GLU A 49 -55.41 53.46 -48.89
C GLU A 49 -54.80 52.23 -49.54
N GLU A 50 -55.20 51.88 -50.77
CA GLU A 50 -54.60 50.77 -51.52
C GLU A 50 -53.10 50.99 -51.77
N GLN A 51 -52.71 52.22 -52.14
CA GLN A 51 -51.29 52.57 -52.35
C GLN A 51 -50.49 52.48 -51.05
N GLU A 52 -51.03 52.98 -49.94
CA GLU A 52 -50.41 52.89 -48.62
C GLU A 52 -50.27 51.43 -48.17
N MET A 53 -51.32 50.61 -48.34
CA MET A 53 -51.31 49.18 -48.05
C MET A 53 -50.24 48.45 -48.85
N GLN A 54 -50.10 48.74 -50.14
CA GLN A 54 -49.03 48.16 -50.97
C GLN A 54 -47.64 48.57 -50.49
N MET A 55 -47.45 49.83 -50.11
CA MET A 55 -46.18 50.32 -49.57
C MET A 55 -45.83 49.61 -48.26
N VAL A 56 -46.77 49.52 -47.32
CA VAL A 56 -46.59 48.84 -46.04
C VAL A 56 -46.27 47.37 -46.26
N HIS A 57 -46.97 46.69 -47.18
CA HIS A 57 -46.69 45.29 -47.48
C HIS A 57 -45.28 45.09 -48.04
N ARG A 58 -44.84 45.93 -48.99
CA ARG A 58 -43.47 45.88 -49.52
C ARG A 58 -42.42 46.10 -48.42
N GLN A 59 -42.62 47.09 -47.56
CA GLN A 59 -41.72 47.35 -46.43
C GLN A 59 -41.70 46.17 -45.45
N HIS A 60 -42.84 45.58 -45.17
CA HIS A 60 -42.94 44.42 -44.29
C HIS A 60 -42.16 43.22 -44.84
N GLU A 61 -42.30 42.90 -46.13
CA GLU A 61 -41.58 41.78 -46.75
C GLU A 61 -40.06 42.02 -46.76
N VAL A 62 -39.60 43.25 -47.03
CA VAL A 62 -38.17 43.59 -46.92
C VAL A 62 -37.66 43.39 -45.49
N LEU A 63 -38.33 43.95 -44.48
CA LEU A 63 -37.94 43.80 -43.08
C LEU A 63 -37.98 42.34 -42.62
N LYS A 64 -38.92 41.55 -43.14
CA LYS A 64 -39.04 40.12 -42.83
C LYS A 64 -37.87 39.33 -43.43
N ALA A 65 -37.46 39.65 -44.66
CA ALA A 65 -36.28 39.08 -45.29
C ALA A 65 -35.00 39.44 -44.51
N GLU A 66 -34.80 40.73 -44.19
CA GLU A 66 -33.65 41.19 -43.39
C GLU A 66 -33.60 40.51 -42.01
N LYS A 67 -34.74 40.38 -41.32
CA LYS A 67 -34.83 39.65 -40.04
C LYS A 67 -34.58 38.16 -40.19
N PHE A 68 -34.88 37.57 -41.33
CA PHE A 68 -34.58 36.17 -41.59
C PHE A 68 -33.06 35.99 -41.78
N ASP A 69 -32.44 36.83 -42.59
CA ASP A 69 -31.01 36.81 -42.87
C ASP A 69 -30.19 37.09 -41.60
N ALA A 70 -30.57 38.11 -40.82
CA ALA A 70 -29.94 38.43 -39.55
C ALA A 70 -30.00 37.25 -38.56
N ARG A 71 -31.16 36.59 -38.46
CA ARG A 71 -31.33 35.39 -37.61
C ARG A 71 -30.49 34.21 -38.11
N GLN A 72 -30.32 34.05 -39.41
CA GLN A 72 -29.45 33.00 -39.95
C GLN A 72 -27.99 33.29 -39.62
N ALA A 73 -27.53 34.53 -39.82
CA ALA A 73 -26.18 34.95 -39.46
C ALA A 73 -25.90 34.77 -37.95
N GLU A 74 -26.86 35.10 -37.09
CA GLU A 74 -26.77 34.88 -35.65
C GLU A 74 -26.64 33.39 -35.29
N ARG A 75 -27.45 32.52 -35.90
CA ARG A 75 -27.35 31.07 -35.72
C ARG A 75 -25.97 30.53 -36.12
N ASP A 76 -25.46 30.94 -37.28
CA ASP A 76 -24.15 30.50 -37.77
C ASP A 76 -23.02 30.95 -36.83
N LEU A 77 -23.12 32.16 -36.26
CA LEU A 77 -22.18 32.67 -35.27
C LEU A 77 -22.25 31.89 -33.94
N GLU A 78 -23.46 31.58 -33.47
CA GLU A 78 -23.67 30.80 -32.25
C GLU A 78 -23.08 29.38 -32.40
N GLU A 79 -23.31 28.74 -33.55
CA GLU A 79 -22.75 27.42 -33.86
C GLU A 79 -21.22 27.44 -33.89
N LYS A 80 -20.62 28.42 -34.57
CA LYS A 80 -19.16 28.62 -34.59
C LYS A 80 -18.61 28.87 -33.19
N ALA A 81 -19.31 29.65 -32.36
CA ALA A 81 -18.92 29.92 -30.98
C ALA A 81 -18.98 28.64 -30.13
N LYS A 82 -20.05 27.84 -30.26
CA LYS A 82 -20.19 26.54 -29.59
C LYS A 82 -19.08 25.58 -30.00
N GLU A 83 -18.76 25.48 -31.28
CA GLU A 83 -17.70 24.61 -31.76
C GLU A 83 -16.32 25.07 -31.27
N ALA A 84 -16.03 26.37 -31.35
CA ALA A 84 -14.80 26.94 -30.83
C ALA A 84 -14.65 26.66 -29.32
N ASN A 85 -15.73 26.78 -28.55
CA ASN A 85 -15.71 26.46 -27.12
C ASN A 85 -15.43 24.97 -26.87
N ARG A 86 -16.09 24.07 -27.61
CA ARG A 86 -15.84 22.62 -27.54
C ARG A 86 -14.37 22.29 -27.84
N ARG A 87 -13.80 22.89 -28.89
CA ARG A 87 -12.39 22.71 -29.27
C ARG A 87 -11.45 23.22 -28.15
N LYS A 88 -11.73 24.39 -27.57
CA LYS A 88 -10.94 24.94 -26.45
C LYS A 88 -10.95 24.01 -25.24
N GLU A 89 -12.11 23.48 -24.85
CA GLU A 89 -12.24 22.56 -23.72
C GLU A 89 -11.49 21.24 -23.96
N LEU A 90 -11.57 20.68 -25.17
CA LEU A 90 -10.79 19.49 -25.55
C LEU A 90 -9.29 19.73 -25.46
N ILE A 91 -8.80 20.87 -25.95
CA ILE A 91 -7.38 21.25 -25.87
C ILE A 91 -6.96 21.41 -24.40
N LYS A 92 -7.77 22.08 -23.58
CA LYS A 92 -7.52 22.26 -22.15
C LYS A 92 -7.40 20.93 -21.43
N LYS A 93 -8.33 20.00 -21.68
CA LYS A 93 -8.29 18.64 -21.11
C LYS A 93 -7.04 17.87 -21.52
N LYS A 94 -6.70 17.85 -22.82
CA LYS A 94 -5.48 17.20 -23.32
C LYS A 94 -4.21 17.81 -22.71
N LYS A 95 -4.17 19.13 -22.53
CA LYS A 95 -3.04 19.83 -21.90
C LYS A 95 -2.91 19.45 -20.42
N ALA A 96 -4.02 19.40 -19.68
CA ALA A 96 -4.03 18.98 -18.28
C ALA A 96 -3.54 17.52 -18.12
N GLU A 97 -4.04 16.61 -18.96
CA GLU A 97 -3.59 15.21 -18.96
C GLU A 97 -2.09 15.09 -19.28
N LYS A 98 -1.60 15.87 -20.25
CA LYS A 98 -0.16 15.91 -20.58
C LYS A 98 0.66 16.42 -19.39
N GLN A 99 0.22 17.48 -18.71
CA GLN A 99 0.90 18.03 -17.53
C GLN A 99 1.01 17.00 -16.40
N VAL A 100 -0.05 16.25 -16.13
CA VAL A 100 -0.03 15.17 -15.12
C VAL A 100 0.97 14.08 -15.51
N ARG A 101 0.93 13.62 -16.78
CA ARG A 101 1.90 12.63 -17.28
C ARG A 101 3.34 13.12 -17.18
N ASP A 102 3.59 14.37 -17.56
CA ASP A 102 4.92 14.98 -17.50
C ASP A 102 5.40 15.14 -16.04
N GLN A 103 4.50 15.39 -15.09
CA GLN A 103 4.85 15.46 -13.66
C GLN A 103 5.24 14.08 -13.10
N ILE A 104 4.47 13.04 -13.43
CA ILE A 104 4.78 11.65 -13.03
C ILE A 104 6.11 11.22 -13.63
N MET A 105 6.29 11.46 -14.93
CA MET A 105 7.52 11.14 -15.65
C MET A 105 8.73 11.87 -15.02
N ARG A 106 8.60 13.17 -14.75
CA ARG A 106 9.65 13.93 -14.04
C ARG A 106 10.00 13.33 -12.69
N ARG A 107 9.01 12.99 -11.86
CA ARG A 107 9.25 12.33 -10.55
C ARG A 107 10.02 11.02 -10.70
N LYS A 108 9.66 10.18 -11.67
CA LYS A 108 10.35 8.92 -11.94
C LYS A 108 11.80 9.16 -12.40
N LEU A 109 12.02 10.12 -13.30
CA LEU A 109 13.36 10.48 -13.76
C LEU A 109 14.22 10.99 -12.60
N PHE A 110 13.69 11.87 -11.75
CA PHE A 110 14.41 12.37 -10.58
C PHE A 110 14.77 11.23 -9.61
N ALA A 111 13.82 10.34 -9.31
CA ALA A 111 14.07 9.19 -8.44
C ALA A 111 15.16 8.27 -9.02
N TRP A 112 15.11 7.99 -10.33
CA TRP A 112 16.13 7.17 -10.99
C TRP A 112 17.50 7.84 -11.00
N GLN A 113 17.57 9.12 -11.35
CA GLN A 113 18.81 9.90 -11.37
C GLN A 113 19.45 9.99 -9.98
N PHE A 114 18.63 10.06 -8.92
CA PHE A 114 19.10 10.05 -7.54
C PHE A 114 19.55 8.66 -7.08
N ALA A 115 18.78 7.62 -7.39
CA ALA A 115 19.05 6.25 -6.95
C ALA A 115 20.31 5.68 -7.60
N ARG A 116 20.58 5.96 -8.88
CA ARG A 116 21.71 5.39 -9.62
C ARG A 116 23.07 5.61 -8.95
N PRO A 117 23.52 6.84 -8.63
CA PRO A 117 24.78 7.06 -7.94
C PRO A 117 24.75 6.55 -6.49
N LEU A 118 23.61 6.68 -5.80
CA LEU A 118 23.48 6.23 -4.41
C LEU A 118 23.65 4.71 -4.28
N VAL A 119 23.03 3.93 -5.17
CA VAL A 119 23.15 2.47 -5.19
C VAL A 119 24.59 2.05 -5.49
N SER A 120 25.25 2.69 -6.46
CA SER A 120 26.68 2.41 -6.74
C SER A 120 27.54 2.65 -5.50
N GLN A 121 27.42 3.84 -4.89
CA GLN A 121 28.19 4.20 -3.70
C GLN A 121 27.89 3.28 -2.51
N ALA A 122 26.62 2.90 -2.31
CA ALA A 122 26.23 1.99 -1.24
C ALA A 122 26.82 0.59 -1.43
N ILE A 123 26.85 0.08 -2.67
CA ILE A 123 27.50 -1.20 -3.00
C ILE A 123 29.01 -1.09 -2.73
N ASP A 124 29.66 -0.02 -3.17
CA ASP A 124 31.10 0.17 -2.95
C ASP A 124 31.45 0.29 -1.45
N GLN A 125 30.63 1.00 -0.67
CA GLN A 125 30.80 1.12 0.77
C GLN A 125 30.52 -0.20 1.51
N ALA A 126 29.47 -0.93 1.13
CA ALA A 126 29.12 -2.21 1.73
C ALA A 126 30.20 -3.26 1.44
N THR A 127 30.68 -3.34 0.20
CA THR A 127 31.78 -4.24 -0.19
C THR A 127 33.05 -3.89 0.56
N ALA A 128 33.48 -2.63 0.60
CA ALA A 128 34.65 -2.21 1.38
C ALA A 128 34.52 -2.52 2.88
N THR A 129 33.31 -2.40 3.46
CA THR A 129 33.07 -2.75 4.86
C THR A 129 33.14 -4.25 5.10
N LEU A 130 32.62 -5.06 4.18
CA LEU A 130 32.65 -6.52 4.25
C LEU A 130 34.05 -7.08 4.01
N GLU A 131 34.83 -6.47 3.10
CA GLU A 131 36.25 -6.76 2.89
C GLU A 131 37.07 -6.47 4.16
N LYS A 132 36.87 -5.31 4.80
CA LYS A 132 37.53 -4.99 6.08
C LYS A 132 37.17 -5.97 7.20
N LYS A 133 35.94 -6.47 7.22
CA LYS A 133 35.50 -7.50 8.17
C LYS A 133 36.02 -8.90 7.82
N GLY A 134 36.71 -9.07 6.69
CA GLY A 134 37.26 -10.34 6.24
C GLY A 134 36.19 -11.37 5.84
N VAL A 135 35.00 -10.92 5.43
CA VAL A 135 33.89 -11.81 5.06
C VAL A 135 34.13 -12.44 3.67
N PHE A 136 34.72 -11.68 2.75
CA PHE A 136 35.15 -12.20 1.46
C PHE A 136 36.51 -12.89 1.61
N TYR A 137 36.56 -14.19 1.34
CA TYR A 137 37.79 -14.99 1.35
C TYR A 137 37.93 -15.73 0.02
N ASP A 138 39.17 -16.00 -0.37
CA ASP A 138 39.41 -16.82 -1.55
C ASP A 138 38.96 -18.26 -1.28
N PRO A 139 38.10 -18.83 -2.14
CA PRO A 139 37.54 -20.16 -1.92
C PRO A 139 38.64 -21.23 -1.88
N MET A 140 39.73 -21.05 -2.65
CA MET A 140 40.88 -21.95 -2.61
C MET A 140 41.62 -21.91 -1.28
N LEU A 141 41.89 -20.72 -0.73
CA LEU A 141 42.59 -20.58 0.55
C LEU A 141 41.75 -21.15 1.70
N ARG A 142 40.42 -20.95 1.67
CA ARG A 142 39.51 -21.53 2.67
C ARG A 142 39.46 -23.05 2.60
N ASN A 143 39.38 -23.61 1.39
CA ASN A 143 39.37 -25.05 1.19
C ASN A 143 40.69 -25.67 1.64
N LEU A 144 41.82 -25.03 1.32
CA LEU A 144 43.13 -25.48 1.77
C LEU A 144 43.27 -25.40 3.29
N ALA A 145 42.83 -24.32 3.93
CA ALA A 145 42.84 -24.21 5.38
C ALA A 145 41.96 -25.28 6.05
N THR A 146 40.78 -25.56 5.48
CA THR A 146 39.86 -26.60 5.98
C THR A 146 40.45 -28.01 5.80
N TRP A 147 41.09 -28.26 4.66
CA TRP A 147 41.77 -29.51 4.38
C TRP A 147 42.96 -29.72 5.33
N LEU A 148 43.82 -28.71 5.48
CA LEU A 148 44.97 -28.75 6.39
C LEU A 148 44.52 -28.93 7.85
N SER A 149 43.43 -28.28 8.26
CA SER A 149 42.83 -28.48 9.60
C SER A 149 42.29 -29.88 9.83
N ASN A 150 41.76 -30.53 8.78
CA ASN A 150 41.25 -31.88 8.91
C ASN A 150 42.37 -32.92 8.84
N ASP A 151 43.34 -32.76 7.95
CA ASP A 151 44.34 -33.80 7.70
C ASP A 151 45.52 -33.71 8.69
N VAL A 152 46.19 -32.56 8.73
CA VAL A 152 47.43 -32.40 9.51
C VAL A 152 47.15 -32.28 11.00
N TYR A 153 46.14 -31.49 11.38
CA TYR A 153 45.86 -31.27 12.80
C TYR A 153 45.14 -32.45 13.46
N GLN A 154 44.23 -33.16 12.78
CA GLN A 154 43.63 -34.36 13.36
C GLN A 154 44.66 -35.49 13.51
N ALA A 155 45.54 -35.68 12.52
CA ALA A 155 46.62 -36.64 12.64
C ALA A 155 47.58 -36.29 13.79
N ALA A 156 47.93 -35.00 13.94
CA ALA A 156 48.74 -34.56 15.07
C ALA A 156 48.04 -34.79 16.42
N ASP A 157 46.75 -34.44 16.54
CA ASP A 157 45.96 -34.68 17.75
C ASP A 157 45.86 -36.17 18.09
N ASP A 158 45.67 -37.04 17.08
CA ASP A 158 45.62 -38.49 17.28
C ASP A 158 46.95 -39.04 17.79
N THR A 159 48.09 -38.56 17.27
CA THR A 159 49.41 -38.99 17.76
C THR A 159 49.70 -38.48 19.18
N ILE A 160 49.29 -37.25 19.52
CA ILE A 160 49.41 -36.69 20.86
C ILE A 160 48.51 -37.48 21.83
N ARG A 161 47.29 -37.81 21.42
CA ARG A 161 46.35 -38.63 22.19
C ARG A 161 46.86 -40.04 22.43
N LEU A 162 47.40 -40.69 21.39
CA LEU A 162 48.03 -42.00 21.51
C LEU A 162 49.17 -41.96 22.51
N ARG A 163 50.03 -40.93 22.45
CA ARG A 163 51.11 -40.74 23.44
C ARG A 163 50.58 -40.50 24.85
N SER A 164 49.57 -39.64 25.04
CA SER A 164 49.02 -39.38 26.37
C SER A 164 48.35 -40.61 26.97
N LEU A 165 47.60 -41.38 26.17
CA LEU A 165 47.01 -42.65 26.60
C LEU A 165 48.08 -43.69 26.94
N SER A 166 49.18 -43.72 26.18
CA SER A 166 50.32 -44.60 26.46
C SER A 166 50.96 -44.27 27.82
N VAL A 167 51.13 -42.98 28.13
CA VAL A 167 51.65 -42.52 29.43
C VAL A 167 50.67 -42.85 30.55
N ASP A 168 49.37 -42.55 30.39
CA ASP A 168 48.35 -42.88 31.39
C ASP A 168 48.29 -44.40 31.67
N LEU A 169 48.45 -45.24 30.64
CA LEU A 169 48.49 -46.69 30.79
C LEU A 169 49.76 -47.15 31.52
N LEU A 170 50.92 -46.58 31.16
CA LEU A 170 52.20 -46.86 31.83
C LEU A 170 52.16 -46.45 33.29
N ASP A 171 51.65 -45.27 33.61
CA ASP A 171 51.46 -44.81 34.99
C ASP A 171 50.49 -45.71 35.76
N GLY A 172 49.42 -46.19 35.10
CA GLY A 172 48.51 -47.17 35.68
C GLY A 172 49.18 -48.52 36.01
N ILE A 173 50.00 -49.04 35.09
CA ILE A 173 50.78 -50.27 35.31
C ILE A 173 51.82 -50.07 36.41
N LEU A 174 52.50 -48.92 36.44
CA LEU A 174 53.52 -48.62 37.44
C LEU A 174 52.87 -48.48 38.84
N PHE A 175 51.68 -47.90 38.91
CA PHE A 175 50.88 -47.84 40.14
C PHE A 175 50.41 -49.23 40.60
N SER A 176 49.98 -50.12 39.69
CA SER A 176 49.57 -51.48 40.07
C SER A 176 50.74 -52.30 40.61
N TYR A 177 51.91 -52.24 39.97
CA TYR A 177 53.11 -52.92 40.48
C TYR A 177 53.58 -52.35 41.81
N ALA A 178 53.54 -51.02 42.01
CA ALA A 178 53.87 -50.41 43.28
C ALA A 178 52.89 -50.81 44.40
N ALA A 179 51.58 -50.89 44.09
CA ALA A 179 50.56 -51.35 45.02
C ALA A 179 50.73 -52.83 45.40
N ASP A 180 51.07 -53.70 44.44
CA ASP A 180 51.37 -55.11 44.70
C ASP A 180 52.65 -55.27 45.54
N PHE A 181 53.70 -54.49 45.26
CA PHE A 181 54.95 -54.52 46.03
C PHE A 181 54.74 -54.06 47.47
N ILE A 182 54.01 -52.96 47.69
CA ILE A 182 53.62 -52.49 49.02
C ILE A 182 52.71 -53.51 49.71
N GLY A 183 51.76 -54.11 48.98
CA GLY A 183 50.88 -55.15 49.47
C GLY A 183 51.64 -56.38 49.98
N HIS A 184 52.63 -56.87 49.22
CA HIS A 184 53.49 -57.97 49.64
C HIS A 184 54.33 -57.63 50.88
N TYR A 185 54.89 -56.42 50.98
CA TYR A 185 55.62 -55.98 52.17
C TYR A 185 54.72 -55.88 53.41
N VAL A 186 53.53 -55.28 53.28
CA VAL A 186 52.56 -55.17 54.38
C VAL A 186 52.05 -56.55 54.79
N LEU A 187 51.76 -57.45 53.84
CA LEU A 187 51.38 -58.83 54.14
C LEU A 187 52.50 -59.58 54.88
N MET A 188 53.76 -59.38 54.47
CA MET A 188 54.90 -59.97 55.16
C MET A 188 55.07 -59.41 56.58
N LEU A 189 54.85 -58.10 56.79
CA LEU A 189 54.94 -57.44 58.10
C LEU A 189 53.80 -57.87 59.03
N VAL A 190 52.57 -58.01 58.51
CA VAL A 190 51.41 -58.56 59.24
C VAL A 190 51.65 -60.02 59.60
N CYS A 191 52.24 -60.82 58.69
CA CYS A 191 52.58 -62.22 58.96
C CYS A 191 53.68 -62.35 60.03
N LEU A 192 54.68 -61.47 60.03
CA LEU A 192 55.69 -61.38 61.10
C LEU A 192 55.06 -60.97 62.44
N LEU A 193 54.13 -60.02 62.46
CA LEU A 193 53.43 -59.58 63.66
C LEU A 193 52.48 -60.66 64.23
N THR A 194 51.82 -61.44 63.38
CA THR A 194 50.98 -62.57 63.83
C THR A 194 51.82 -63.74 64.34
N LEU A 195 52.98 -64.02 63.72
CA LEU A 195 53.93 -64.99 64.26
C LEU A 195 54.51 -64.52 65.61
N LEU A 196 54.79 -63.23 65.78
CA LEU A 196 55.20 -62.68 67.08
C LEU A 196 54.09 -62.79 68.14
N GLN A 197 52.81 -62.61 67.77
CA GLN A 197 51.68 -62.85 68.68
C GLN A 197 51.50 -64.34 69.05
N ILE A 198 51.81 -65.27 68.15
CA ILE A 198 51.79 -66.72 68.45
C ILE A 198 52.92 -67.10 69.41
N SER A 199 54.10 -66.49 69.27
CA SER A 199 55.20 -66.66 70.24
C SER A 199 54.87 -66.04 71.60
N TYR A 200 54.26 -64.85 71.65
CA TYR A 200 53.86 -64.21 72.92
C TYR A 200 52.69 -64.93 73.62
N SER A 201 51.85 -65.66 72.88
CA SER A 201 50.70 -66.38 73.46
C SER A 201 51.03 -67.80 73.96
N MET A 202 52.20 -68.35 73.62
CA MET A 202 52.64 -69.67 74.11
C MET A 202 53.45 -69.61 75.42
N ASP A 203 53.84 -68.42 75.90
CA ASP A 203 54.55 -68.24 77.19
C ASP A 203 53.67 -67.75 78.36
N TYR A 204 52.37 -67.54 78.15
CA TYR A 204 51.42 -67.26 79.25
C TYR A 204 50.18 -68.16 79.17
N VAL A 205 50.41 -69.47 79.23
CA VAL A 205 49.44 -70.42 79.81
C VAL A 205 49.42 -70.18 81.32
N GLY A 206 48.43 -69.43 81.79
CA GLY A 206 48.37 -69.06 83.19
C GLY A 206 47.02 -68.48 83.62
N LYS A 207 45.99 -69.32 83.61
CA LYS A 207 44.74 -69.23 84.39
C LYS A 207 43.68 -68.19 83.99
N LEU A 208 42.50 -68.80 83.75
CA LEU A 208 41.12 -68.39 84.05
C LEU A 208 40.20 -67.95 82.90
N CYS A 209 39.28 -68.88 82.64
CA CYS A 209 37.84 -68.69 82.49
C CYS A 209 37.24 -67.98 81.27
N SER A 210 36.45 -68.80 80.57
CA SER A 210 35.11 -68.53 80.05
C SER A 210 34.98 -67.87 78.67
N HIS A 211 34.83 -68.75 77.67
CA HIS A 211 33.65 -68.80 76.80
C HIS A 211 33.01 -67.44 76.45
N ASN A 212 33.56 -66.75 75.44
CA ASN A 212 32.86 -65.86 74.48
C ASN A 212 33.84 -64.92 73.74
N TYR A 213 34.76 -65.41 72.90
CA TYR A 213 35.59 -64.51 72.09
C TYR A 213 36.01 -65.07 70.71
N PHE A 214 35.35 -66.12 70.22
CA PHE A 214 35.66 -66.74 68.92
C PHE A 214 34.73 -66.29 67.76
N GLN A 215 33.72 -65.46 68.05
CA GLN A 215 32.72 -64.99 67.06
C GLN A 215 32.95 -63.54 66.57
N MET A 216 34.01 -62.84 67.01
CA MET A 216 34.16 -61.40 66.74
C MET A 216 35.34 -61.02 65.83
N LYS A 217 36.25 -61.94 65.50
CA LYS A 217 37.44 -61.66 64.66
C LYS A 217 37.32 -62.03 63.17
N ALA A 218 36.27 -62.76 62.77
CA ALA A 218 36.02 -63.06 61.35
C ALA A 218 35.28 -61.94 60.59
N ARG A 219 34.72 -60.94 61.29
CA ARG A 219 33.97 -59.82 60.69
C ARG A 219 34.79 -58.58 60.34
N LEU A 220 36.06 -58.50 60.74
CA LEU A 220 36.90 -57.31 60.48
C LEU A 220 37.83 -57.41 59.26
N TRP A 221 38.03 -58.60 58.69
CA TRP A 221 38.88 -58.80 57.49
C TRP A 221 38.11 -58.96 56.18
N SER A 222 36.76 -59.00 56.20
CA SER A 222 35.95 -58.97 54.97
C SER A 222 35.51 -57.55 54.57
N GLY A 223 35.84 -56.52 55.35
CA GLY A 223 35.40 -55.14 55.15
C GLY A 223 36.44 -54.21 54.52
N TYR A 224 37.71 -54.58 54.50
CA TYR A 224 38.80 -53.66 54.13
C TYR A 224 39.31 -53.79 52.69
N SER A 225 38.99 -54.88 51.98
CA SER A 225 39.42 -55.06 50.58
C SER A 225 38.38 -54.61 49.53
N PHE A 226 37.16 -54.24 49.95
CA PHE A 226 36.09 -53.77 49.04
C PHE A 226 35.86 -52.24 49.07
N GLY A 227 36.44 -51.51 50.04
CA GLY A 227 36.23 -50.07 50.20
C GLY A 227 37.14 -49.16 49.36
N ILE A 228 38.28 -49.67 48.89
CA ILE A 228 39.30 -48.84 48.21
C ILE A 228 39.12 -48.84 46.68
N LEU A 229 38.44 -49.84 46.11
CA LEU A 229 38.09 -49.86 44.67
C LEU A 229 36.88 -48.97 44.31
N SER A 230 36.03 -48.61 45.29
CA SER A 230 34.79 -47.85 45.07
C SER A 230 34.99 -46.33 44.94
N CYS A 231 36.03 -45.77 45.58
CA CYS A 231 36.29 -44.32 45.54
C CYS A 231 37.07 -43.84 44.31
N PHE A 232 37.68 -44.73 43.51
CA PHE A 232 38.50 -44.31 42.36
C PHE A 232 37.74 -44.24 41.02
N LEU A 233 36.50 -44.75 40.95
CA LEU A 233 35.70 -44.80 39.71
C LEU A 233 34.71 -43.63 39.54
N PHE A 234 34.62 -42.70 40.49
CA PHE A 234 33.55 -41.68 40.50
C PHE A 234 33.98 -40.25 40.12
N GLN A 235 35.22 -40.02 39.67
CA GLN A 235 35.71 -38.65 39.45
C GLN A 235 36.47 -38.48 38.12
N ARG A 236 35.79 -38.77 37.00
CA ARG A 236 36.20 -38.25 35.67
C ARG A 236 34.98 -38.05 34.77
N MET A 237 34.23 -36.98 35.03
CA MET A 237 33.33 -36.37 34.04
C MET A 237 34.19 -35.63 32.99
N PRO A 238 33.69 -35.50 31.74
CA PRO A 238 33.54 -34.15 31.23
C PRO A 238 32.11 -33.86 30.74
N GLN A 239 31.62 -32.72 31.21
CA GLN A 239 30.40 -32.02 30.79
C GLN A 239 30.37 -31.81 29.27
N ARG A 240 29.25 -32.16 28.63
CA ARG A 240 28.94 -31.79 27.25
C ARG A 240 27.82 -30.74 27.25
N GLU A 241 28.19 -29.47 27.39
CA GLU A 241 27.31 -28.36 27.06
C GLU A 241 27.36 -28.08 25.55
N ARG A 242 26.20 -28.08 24.87
CA ARG A 242 25.97 -27.29 23.66
C ARG A 242 24.62 -26.58 23.77
N SER A 243 24.69 -25.29 23.51
CA SER A 243 23.70 -24.22 23.62
C SER A 243 22.50 -24.34 22.67
N PRO A 244 21.38 -23.62 22.93
CA PRO A 244 20.28 -23.50 21.98
C PRO A 244 20.60 -22.47 20.87
N LEU A 245 20.40 -22.87 19.61
CA LEU A 245 20.39 -21.96 18.46
C LEU A 245 19.05 -21.21 18.42
N GLN A 246 19.11 -19.92 18.75
CA GLN A 246 18.17 -18.92 18.24
C GLN A 246 18.69 -18.35 16.90
N SER A 247 17.72 -17.96 16.07
CA SER A 247 17.77 -17.02 14.93
C SER A 247 17.86 -17.56 13.49
N ALA A 248 17.02 -16.93 12.67
CA ALA A 248 17.11 -16.69 11.23
C ALA A 248 16.54 -17.75 10.25
N SER A 249 15.23 -17.67 9.98
CA SER A 249 14.63 -17.29 8.67
C SER A 249 13.16 -17.67 8.64
#